data_AF-A0A5J4PBT1-F1
#
_entry.id   AF-A0A5J4PBT1-F1
#
_cell.length_a   1.000
_cell.length_b   1.000
_cell.length_c   1.000
_cell.angle_alpha   90.00
_cell.angle_beta   90.00
_cell.angle_gamma   90.00
#
_symmetry.space_group_name_H-M   'P 1'
#
loop_
_entity.id
_entity.type
_entity.pdbx_description
1 polymer ?
#
loop_
_entity_poly.entity_id
_entity_poly.type
_entity_poly.pdbx_seq_one_letter_code
_entity_poly.pdbx_strand_id
1 'polypeptide(L)'
;DIQLILDSFYFEKDTQFSTSHDFKVSNILAYEMLTVYLNNRLSKLEHPLQTVDKSPNYLKIRHTWTGKKVELIELVYALEKGGYIDNGQINIKDLITYIENIFNVDLGDFYHAYLKMRERKGSRTIFIDKLRKDLDERMDESDVR
;
A
#
# COMPACT_ATOMS: atom_id res chain seq x y z
N ASP A 1 48.11 -39.07 -8.62
CA ASP A 1 46.67 -38.93 -8.92
C ASP A 1 45.99 -38.07 -7.87
N ILE A 2 45.52 -36.90 -8.28
CA ILE A 2 44.72 -36.03 -7.43
C ILE A 2 43.30 -36.60 -7.46
N GLN A 3 42.89 -37.23 -6.36
CA GLN A 3 41.51 -37.66 -6.17
C GLN A 3 40.63 -36.41 -6.26
N LEU A 4 39.74 -36.38 -7.25
CA LEU A 4 38.63 -35.43 -7.34
C LEU A 4 38.02 -35.33 -5.94
N ILE A 5 37.96 -34.11 -5.42
CA ILE A 5 37.28 -33.77 -4.18
C ILE A 5 35.90 -34.42 -4.29
N LEU A 6 35.70 -35.55 -3.61
CA LEU A 6 34.38 -36.11 -3.42
C LEU A 6 33.54 -34.96 -2.87
N ASP A 7 32.42 -34.65 -3.52
CA ASP A 7 31.43 -33.72 -2.98
C ASP A 7 31.32 -33.98 -1.48
N SER A 8 31.69 -32.99 -0.66
CA SER A 8 31.81 -33.14 0.80
C SER A 8 30.51 -33.69 1.42
N PHE A 9 29.41 -33.48 0.70
CA PHE A 9 28.09 -34.05 0.94
C PHE A 9 28.05 -35.57 1.18
N TYR A 10 28.98 -36.36 0.61
CA TYR A 10 28.99 -37.80 0.87
C TYR A 10 29.23 -38.12 2.35
N PHE A 11 30.05 -37.31 3.04
CA PHE A 11 30.37 -37.48 4.46
C PHE A 11 29.34 -36.79 5.38
N GLU A 12 28.60 -35.82 4.86
CA GLU A 12 27.62 -35.03 5.61
C GLU A 12 26.19 -35.61 5.53
N LYS A 13 25.92 -36.52 4.59
CA LYS A 13 24.59 -37.13 4.43
C LYS A 13 24.35 -38.25 5.45
N ASP A 14 23.21 -38.18 6.13
CA ASP A 14 22.72 -39.28 6.94
C ASP A 14 22.20 -40.39 6.01
N THR A 15 22.84 -41.56 6.03
CA THR A 15 22.46 -42.68 5.16
C THR A 15 21.14 -43.34 5.54
N GLN A 16 20.62 -43.11 6.75
CA GLN A 16 19.32 -43.62 7.19
C GLN A 16 18.16 -42.69 6.81
N PHE A 17 18.45 -41.41 6.52
CA PHE A 17 17.44 -40.38 6.30
C PHE A 17 17.50 -39.76 4.90
N SER A 18 18.70 -39.50 4.38
CA SER A 18 18.91 -38.77 3.13
C SER A 18 19.02 -39.67 1.91
N THR A 19 18.32 -39.30 0.83
CA THR A 19 18.45 -39.93 -0.48
C THR A 19 19.62 -39.34 -1.28
N SER A 20 20.02 -40.00 -2.36
CA SER A 20 21.06 -39.50 -3.27
C SER A 20 20.71 -38.19 -3.98
N HIS A 21 19.46 -37.73 -3.91
CA HIS A 21 18.95 -36.56 -4.63
C HIS A 21 18.58 -35.39 -3.73
N ASP A 22 18.51 -35.57 -2.40
CA ASP A 22 18.06 -34.54 -1.45
C ASP A 22 18.94 -33.29 -1.49
N PHE A 23 20.25 -33.45 -1.70
CA PHE A 23 21.17 -32.33 -1.88
C PHE A 23 20.86 -31.53 -3.14
N LYS A 24 20.52 -32.22 -4.24
CA LYS A 24 20.17 -31.56 -5.50
C LYS A 24 18.88 -30.76 -5.33
N VAL A 25 17.88 -31.34 -4.67
CA VAL A 25 16.62 -30.66 -4.35
C VAL A 25 16.88 -29.46 -3.45
N SER A 26 17.70 -29.62 -2.39
CA SER A 26 18.07 -28.54 -1.48
C SER A 26 18.78 -27.40 -2.20
N ASN A 27 19.69 -27.70 -3.13
CA ASN A 27 20.35 -26.70 -3.96
C ASN A 27 19.40 -25.98 -4.90
N ILE A 28 18.45 -26.70 -5.53
CA ILE A 28 17.41 -26.09 -6.36
C ILE A 28 16.59 -25.11 -5.52
N LEU A 29 16.11 -25.53 -4.35
CA LEU A 29 15.36 -24.67 -3.43
C LEU A 29 16.18 -23.46 -2.97
N ALA A 30 17.45 -23.66 -2.63
CA ALA A 30 18.34 -22.58 -2.24
C ALA A 30 18.54 -21.57 -3.39
N TYR A 31 18.71 -22.05 -4.63
CA TYR A 31 18.81 -21.18 -5.80
C TYR A 31 17.51 -20.46 -6.13
N GLU A 32 16.35 -21.09 -5.95
CA GLU A 32 15.05 -20.44 -6.08
C GLU A 32 14.90 -19.30 -5.06
N MET A 33 15.19 -19.58 -3.79
CA MET A 33 15.16 -18.58 -2.71
C MET A 33 16.14 -17.43 -2.98
N LEU A 34 17.35 -17.75 -3.45
CA LEU A 34 18.37 -16.76 -3.79
C LEU A 34 17.92 -15.89 -4.96
N THR A 35 17.30 -16.49 -5.98
CA THR A 35 16.79 -15.78 -7.17
C THR A 35 15.70 -14.79 -6.76
N VAL A 36 14.77 -15.21 -5.90
CA VAL A 36 13.73 -14.31 -5.35
C VAL A 36 14.36 -13.15 -4.59
N TYR A 37 15.36 -13.42 -3.73
CA TYR A 37 16.05 -12.39 -2.96
C TYR A 37 16.78 -11.38 -3.85
N LEU A 38 17.53 -11.86 -4.84
CA LEU A 38 18.29 -11.02 -5.75
C LEU A 38 17.39 -10.16 -6.64
N ASN A 39 16.30 -10.73 -7.17
CA ASN A 39 15.32 -9.98 -7.94
C ASN A 39 14.63 -8.89 -7.10
N ASN A 40 14.33 -9.18 -5.83
CA ASN A 40 13.79 -8.18 -4.90
C ASN A 40 14.81 -7.03 -4.66
N ARG A 41 16.09 -7.36 -4.47
CA ARG A 41 17.16 -6.38 -4.33
C ARG A 41 17.36 -5.53 -5.58
N LEU A 42 17.34 -6.13 -6.77
CA LEU A 42 17.43 -5.43 -8.05
C LEU A 42 16.27 -4.46 -8.22
N SER A 43 15.04 -4.93 -8.04
CA SER A 43 13.83 -4.10 -8.08
C SER A 43 13.91 -2.93 -7.09
N LYS A 44 14.52 -3.14 -5.92
CA LYS A 44 14.73 -2.07 -4.93
C LYS A 44 15.70 -0.98 -5.39
N LEU A 45 16.69 -1.34 -6.20
CA LEU A 45 17.69 -0.41 -6.73
C LEU A 45 17.17 0.33 -7.96
N GLU A 46 16.42 -0.34 -8.83
CA GLU A 46 15.86 0.23 -10.07
C GLU A 46 14.71 1.21 -9.78
N HIS A 47 13.94 0.98 -8.71
CA HIS A 47 12.82 1.84 -8.34
C HIS A 47 12.88 2.27 -6.85
N PRO A 48 13.77 3.22 -6.50
CA PRO A 48 13.93 3.69 -5.12
C PRO A 48 12.63 4.19 -4.48
N LEU A 49 11.70 4.72 -5.29
CA LEU A 49 10.43 5.30 -4.84
C LEU A 49 9.25 4.30 -4.85
N GLN A 50 9.38 3.11 -5.47
CA GLN A 50 8.31 2.08 -5.51
C GLN A 50 8.54 0.97 -4.47
N THR A 51 9.42 1.21 -3.50
CA THR A 51 9.71 0.30 -2.37
C THR A 51 9.23 0.94 -1.07
N VAL A 52 7.97 1.31 -0.94
CA VAL A 52 6.82 0.54 -1.37
C VAL A 52 6.75 -0.87 -0.74
N ASP A 53 7.52 -1.18 0.33
CA ASP A 53 7.50 -2.47 1.06
C ASP A 53 6.15 -3.19 0.88
N LYS A 54 6.12 -4.26 0.09
CA LYS A 54 4.91 -5.10 -0.07
C LYS A 54 4.58 -5.87 1.21
N SER A 55 4.96 -5.36 2.39
CA SER A 55 4.33 -5.65 3.65
C SER A 55 3.02 -4.84 3.71
N PRO A 56 1.90 -5.41 4.18
CA PRO A 56 0.65 -4.68 4.27
C PRO A 56 0.68 -3.50 5.27
N ASN A 57 1.83 -3.16 5.88
CA ASN A 57 1.97 -2.15 6.93
C ASN A 57 2.67 -0.87 6.46
N TYR A 58 2.05 -0.17 5.51
CA TYR A 58 2.64 1.05 4.95
C TYR A 58 2.64 2.30 5.84
N LEU A 59 2.22 2.20 7.09
CA LEU A 59 2.37 3.25 8.09
C LEU A 59 2.74 2.60 9.41
N LYS A 60 3.89 2.97 10.00
CA LYS A 60 4.30 2.51 11.36
C LYS A 60 3.23 2.83 12.42
N ILE A 61 2.34 3.78 12.13
CA ILE A 61 1.15 4.13 12.90
C ILE A 61 0.01 4.30 11.90
N ARG A 62 -1.01 3.44 11.97
CA ARG A 62 -2.22 3.60 11.16
C ARG A 62 -3.17 4.55 11.88
N HIS A 63 -3.42 5.71 11.30
CA HIS A 63 -4.47 6.61 11.78
C HIS A 63 -5.79 6.21 11.13
N THR A 64 -6.83 6.03 11.93
CA THR A 64 -8.15 5.65 11.44
C THR A 64 -9.01 6.88 11.25
N TRP A 65 -9.73 6.97 10.13
CA TRP A 65 -10.72 8.03 9.93
C TRP A 65 -11.85 7.92 10.96
N THR A 66 -12.07 8.99 11.72
CA THR A 66 -13.08 9.05 12.78
C THR A 66 -14.37 9.75 12.35
N GLY A 67 -14.36 10.41 11.19
CA GLY A 67 -15.53 11.08 10.62
C GLY A 67 -16.51 10.11 9.97
N LYS A 68 -17.56 10.65 9.34
CA LYS A 68 -18.50 9.82 8.56
C LYS A 68 -17.84 9.38 7.26
N LYS A 69 -18.16 8.17 6.78
CA LYS A 69 -17.67 7.68 5.48
C LYS A 69 -18.04 8.62 4.32
N VAL A 70 -19.24 9.19 4.37
CA VAL A 70 -19.74 10.11 3.33
C VAL A 70 -18.92 11.41 3.28
N GLU A 71 -18.39 11.88 4.42
CA GLU A 71 -17.51 13.07 4.47
C GLU A 71 -16.17 12.78 3.78
N LEU A 72 -15.61 11.59 3.99
CA LEU A 72 -14.39 11.17 3.31
C LEU A 72 -14.62 10.98 1.80
N ILE A 73 -15.76 10.39 1.40
CA ILE A 73 -16.13 10.26 -0.01
C ILE A 73 -16.24 11.63 -0.68
N GLU A 74 -16.83 12.61 0.00
CA GLU A 74 -16.91 13.99 -0.49
C GLU A 74 -15.52 14.58 -0.78
N LEU A 75 -14.58 14.40 0.15
CA LEU A 75 -13.20 14.85 -0.01
C LEU A 75 -12.51 14.17 -1.20
N VAL A 76 -12.71 12.85 -1.36
CA VAL A 76 -12.11 12.09 -2.46
C VAL A 76 -12.59 12.59 -3.82
N TYR A 77 -13.90 12.79 -4.00
CA TYR A 77 -14.44 13.34 -5.24
C TYR A 77 -13.98 14.78 -5.51
N ALA A 78 -13.80 15.59 -4.46
CA ALA A 78 -13.25 16.94 -4.62
C ALA A 78 -11.78 16.91 -5.07
N LEU A 79 -10.96 16.02 -4.50
CA LEU A 79 -9.55 15.85 -4.87
C LEU A 79 -9.37 15.32 -6.29
N GLU A 80 -10.17 14.31 -6.68
CA GLU A 80 -10.18 13.78 -8.05
C GLU A 80 -10.53 14.88 -9.05
N LYS A 81 -11.60 15.65 -8.78
CA LYS A 81 -12.00 16.74 -9.66
C LYS A 81 -10.97 17.87 -9.73
N GLY A 82 -10.28 18.14 -8.63
CA GLY A 82 -9.22 19.14 -8.55
C GLY A 82 -7.95 18.77 -9.31
N GLY A 83 -7.76 17.48 -9.63
CA GLY A 83 -6.60 17.02 -10.39
C GLY A 83 -5.26 17.16 -9.64
N TYR A 84 -5.31 17.26 -8.30
CA TYR A 84 -4.12 17.48 -7.47
C TYR A 84 -3.25 16.23 -7.28
N ILE A 85 -3.72 15.08 -7.72
CA ILE A 85 -3.07 13.77 -7.54
C ILE A 85 -2.76 13.18 -8.92
N ASP A 86 -1.56 12.64 -9.09
CA ASP A 86 -1.03 12.04 -10.33
C ASP A 86 -1.30 12.91 -11.58
N ASN A 87 -1.05 14.22 -11.46
CA ASN A 87 -1.30 15.21 -12.50
C ASN A 87 -2.72 15.14 -13.10
N GLY A 88 -3.71 14.78 -12.27
CA GLY A 88 -5.11 14.66 -12.66
C GLY A 88 -5.45 13.43 -13.51
N GLN A 89 -4.57 12.45 -13.59
CA GLN A 89 -4.79 11.20 -14.35
C GLN A 89 -5.26 10.03 -13.50
N ILE A 90 -5.36 10.22 -12.18
CA ILE A 90 -5.77 9.16 -11.26
C ILE A 90 -7.23 8.74 -11.50
N ASN A 91 -7.49 7.43 -11.51
CA ASN A 91 -8.85 6.91 -11.50
C ASN A 91 -9.46 7.05 -10.10
N ILE A 92 -10.74 7.44 -10.02
CA ILE A 92 -11.48 7.51 -8.76
C ILE A 92 -11.38 6.22 -7.92
N LYS A 93 -11.38 5.05 -8.56
CA LYS A 93 -11.25 3.75 -7.87
C LYS A 93 -9.89 3.58 -7.20
N ASP A 94 -8.83 3.98 -7.91
CA ASP A 94 -7.46 3.89 -7.42
C ASP A 94 -7.27 4.88 -6.27
N LEU A 95 -7.82 6.08 -6.39
CA LEU A 95 -7.81 7.09 -5.33
C LEU A 95 -8.59 6.63 -4.09
N ILE A 96 -9.78 6.05 -4.26
CA ILE A 96 -10.56 5.48 -3.15
C ILE A 96 -9.74 4.40 -2.43
N THR A 97 -9.17 3.45 -3.17
CA THR A 97 -8.36 2.36 -2.60
C THR A 97 -7.15 2.91 -1.84
N TYR A 98 -6.50 3.93 -2.40
CA TYR A 98 -5.38 4.61 -1.75
C TYR A 98 -5.80 5.26 -0.42
N ILE A 99 -6.92 5.98 -0.41
CA ILE A 99 -7.46 6.69 0.76
C ILE A 99 -7.96 5.71 1.83
N GLU A 100 -8.61 4.61 1.44
CA GLU A 100 -9.02 3.53 2.35
C GLU A 100 -7.84 2.93 3.10
N ASN A 101 -6.73 2.71 2.40
CA ASN A 101 -5.50 2.19 2.99
C ASN A 101 -4.86 3.19 3.96
N ILE A 102 -4.81 4.48 3.61
CA ILE A 102 -4.22 5.54 4.45
C ILE A 102 -5.02 5.73 5.73
N PHE A 103 -6.34 5.79 5.61
CA PHE A 103 -7.24 6.08 6.72
C PHE A 103 -7.80 4.84 7.41
N ASN A 104 -7.31 3.65 7.04
CA ASN A 104 -7.71 2.37 7.63
C ASN A 104 -9.25 2.23 7.74
N VAL A 105 -9.95 2.53 6.64
CA VAL A 105 -11.42 2.56 6.56
C VAL A 105 -11.86 1.88 5.27
N ASP A 106 -13.01 1.22 5.32
CA ASP A 106 -13.69 0.70 4.13
C ASP A 106 -14.83 1.66 3.76
N LEU A 107 -14.77 2.28 2.59
CA LEU A 107 -15.78 3.22 2.10
C LEU A 107 -17.00 2.50 1.50
N GLY A 108 -16.85 1.23 1.10
CA GLY A 108 -17.92 0.43 0.52
C GLY A 108 -18.44 1.01 -0.80
N ASP A 109 -19.77 1.10 -0.94
CA ASP A 109 -20.40 1.63 -2.16
C ASP A 109 -20.33 3.16 -2.25
N PHE A 110 -19.14 3.65 -2.62
CA PHE A 110 -18.85 5.07 -2.77
C PHE A 110 -19.62 5.72 -3.94
N TYR A 111 -19.99 4.96 -4.97
CA TYR A 111 -20.81 5.48 -6.08
C TYR A 111 -22.22 5.81 -5.59
N HIS A 112 -22.85 4.91 -4.84
CA HIS A 112 -24.19 5.14 -4.30
C HIS A 112 -24.20 6.27 -3.26
N ALA A 113 -23.16 6.34 -2.41
CA ALA A 113 -23.01 7.46 -1.48
C ALA A 113 -22.90 8.81 -2.21
N TYR A 114 -22.13 8.87 -3.31
CA TYR A 114 -22.01 10.08 -4.12
C TYR A 114 -23.31 10.46 -4.84
N LEU A 115 -24.07 9.47 -5.35
CA LEU A 115 -25.40 9.72 -5.91
C LEU A 115 -26.34 10.35 -4.88
N LYS A 116 -26.40 9.78 -3.67
CA LYS A 116 -27.18 10.35 -2.56
C LYS A 116 -26.77 11.77 -2.21
N MET A 117 -25.48 12.10 -2.28
CA MET A 117 -25.00 13.46 -2.04
C MET A 117 -25.49 14.43 -3.10
N ARG A 118 -25.47 14.04 -4.38
CA ARG A 118 -25.96 14.86 -5.50
C ARG A 118 -27.45 15.16 -5.42
N GLU A 119 -28.23 14.24 -4.88
CA GLU A 119 -29.69 14.35 -4.75
C GLU A 119 -30.16 15.18 -3.55
N ARG A 120 -29.25 15.62 -2.67
CA ARG A 120 -29.62 16.43 -1.49
C ARG A 120 -30.23 17.76 -1.90
N LYS A 121 -31.33 18.13 -1.23
CA LYS A 121 -31.90 19.49 -1.26
C LYS A 121 -31.14 20.35 -0.25
N GLY A 122 -30.37 21.33 -0.73
CA GLY A 122 -29.51 22.18 0.10
C GLY A 122 -28.06 22.16 -0.38
N SER A 123 -27.09 22.25 0.55
CA SER A 123 -25.68 22.09 0.19
C SER A 123 -25.37 20.64 -0.17
N ARG A 124 -24.78 20.45 -1.35
CA ARG A 124 -24.27 19.16 -1.83
C ARG A 124 -22.91 18.83 -1.19
N THR A 125 -22.20 19.86 -0.73
CA THR A 125 -20.81 19.82 -0.25
C THR A 125 -20.71 20.21 1.22
N ILE A 126 -21.49 19.54 2.07
CA ILE A 126 -21.63 19.89 3.49
C ILE A 126 -20.29 19.76 4.22
N PHE A 127 -19.49 18.74 3.89
CA PHE A 127 -18.22 18.51 4.57
C PHE A 127 -17.15 19.51 4.14
N ILE A 128 -17.05 19.81 2.85
CA ILE A 128 -16.09 20.81 2.34
C ILE A 128 -16.44 22.21 2.87
N ASP A 129 -17.72 22.57 2.91
CA ASP A 129 -18.18 23.84 3.50
C ASP A 129 -17.76 23.94 4.98
N LYS A 130 -17.89 22.83 5.72
CA LYS A 130 -17.44 22.74 7.10
C LYS A 130 -15.92 22.87 7.22
N LEU A 131 -15.15 22.12 6.42
CA LEU A 131 -13.69 22.19 6.44
C LEU A 131 -13.15 23.58 6.16
N ARG A 132 -13.78 24.30 5.23
CA ARG A 132 -13.43 25.70 4.96
C ARG A 132 -13.63 26.56 6.20
N LYS A 133 -14.81 26.48 6.83
CA LYS A 133 -15.12 27.25 8.05
C LYS A 133 -14.15 26.93 9.19
N ASP A 134 -13.90 25.65 9.43
CA ASP A 134 -12.98 25.18 10.48
C ASP A 134 -11.54 25.69 10.22
N LEU A 135 -11.13 25.81 8.94
CA LEU A 135 -9.83 26.35 8.55
C LEU A 135 -9.76 27.87 8.71
N ASP A 136 -10.79 28.59 8.27
CA ASP A 136 -10.90 30.05 8.42
C ASP A 136 -10.85 30.43 9.92
N GLU A 137 -11.60 29.73 10.78
CA GLU A 137 -11.58 29.95 12.25
C GLU A 137 -10.17 29.76 12.84
N ARG A 138 -9.43 28.74 12.39
CA ARG A 138 -8.06 28.49 12.84
C ARG A 138 -7.09 29.60 12.43
N MET A 139 -7.28 30.19 11.25
CA MET A 139 -6.46 31.32 10.79
C MET A 139 -6.77 32.57 11.61
N ASP A 140 -8.05 32.87 11.81
CA ASP A 140 -8.48 34.02 12.63
C ASP A 140 -7.95 33.92 14.07
N GLU A 141 -7.99 32.74 14.70
CA GLU A 141 -7.41 32.51 16.03
C GLU A 141 -5.89 32.74 16.10
N SER A 142 -5.20 32.53 14.98
CA SER A 142 -3.74 32.69 14.89
C SER A 142 -3.35 34.16 14.68
N ASP A 143 -4.13 34.92 13.91
CA ASP A 143 -3.89 36.34 13.61
C ASP A 143 -4.24 37.27 14.79
N VAL A 144 -5.07 36.80 15.73
CA VAL A 144 -5.42 37.52 16.96
C VAL A 144 -4.31 37.44 18.03
N ARG A 145 -3.29 36.58 17.86
CA ARG A 145 -2.14 36.44 18.77
C ARG A 145 -0.94 37.28 18.35
#